data_AF-A0A9E0F5G0-F1
#
_entry.id   AF-A0A9E0F5G0-F1
#
_cell.length_a   1.000
_cell.length_b   1.000
_cell.length_c   1.000
_cell.angle_alpha   90.00
_cell.angle_beta   90.00
_cell.angle_gamma   90.00
#
_symmetry.space_group_name_H-M   'P 1'
#
loop_
_entity.id
_entity.type
_entity.pdbx_description
1 polymer ?
#
loop_
_entity_poly.entity_id
_entity_poly.type
_entity_poly.pdbx_seq_one_letter_code
_entity_poly.pdbx_strand_id
1 'polypeptide(L)'
;MKTNKLIAFFAAGIFLLTSCERSLSPLDDASGWEDGNAPSYYEKGIAKAEGKQGNDVLCIRGRSDADIDATDFGTMMKNTPADQFRGKRIRCKAYIKTSEANEGAGLWVRVENEQYLLAFDNTDNRMVKGTADWQERAIVLDVPEEATTIVYGIYLTGKGKMWVDGVELEEVKKQVAVTGKSVHEPLPQQKEKICLRGYGYVLPHNKVAYIRHVSDQIQKK
;
A
#
# COMPACT_ATOMS: atom_id res chain seq x y z
N MET A 1 -52.68 49.18 24.14
CA MET A 1 -51.89 47.93 24.26
C MET A 1 -52.29 46.98 23.13
N LYS A 2 -51.49 46.89 22.08
CA LYS A 2 -51.59 45.84 21.05
C LYS A 2 -50.19 45.25 20.89
N THR A 3 -50.06 43.97 21.24
CA THR A 3 -48.81 43.23 21.29
C THR A 3 -48.58 42.56 19.94
N ASN A 4 -47.64 43.08 19.14
CA ASN A 4 -47.20 42.40 17.91
C ASN A 4 -46.17 41.33 18.30
N LYS A 5 -46.54 40.05 18.15
CA LYS A 5 -45.60 38.94 18.29
C LYS A 5 -44.79 38.80 17.01
N LEU A 6 -43.47 38.93 17.15
CA LEU A 6 -42.46 38.66 16.15
C LEU A 6 -42.40 37.13 15.94
N ILE A 7 -42.69 36.64 14.72
CA ILE A 7 -42.42 35.25 14.34
C ILE A 7 -41.07 35.24 13.65
N ALA A 8 -40.04 34.79 14.36
CA ALA A 8 -38.72 34.53 13.78
C ALA A 8 -38.72 33.13 13.17
N PHE A 9 -38.65 33.04 11.84
CA PHE A 9 -38.35 31.79 11.14
C PHE A 9 -36.85 31.54 11.21
N PHE A 10 -36.43 30.60 12.06
CA PHE A 10 -35.09 30.02 11.98
C PHE A 10 -35.09 28.99 10.84
N ALA A 11 -34.61 29.41 9.66
CA ALA A 11 -34.24 28.47 8.62
C ALA A 11 -32.95 27.75 9.04
N ALA A 12 -33.09 26.53 9.54
CA ALA A 12 -31.96 25.63 9.71
C ALA A 12 -31.46 25.20 8.32
N GLY A 13 -30.51 25.95 7.77
CA GLY A 13 -29.80 25.56 6.56
C GLY A 13 -28.94 24.34 6.85
N ILE A 14 -29.40 23.17 6.44
CA ILE A 14 -28.57 21.97 6.34
C ILE A 14 -27.58 22.22 5.22
N PHE A 15 -26.35 22.63 5.57
CA PHE A 15 -25.22 22.61 4.65
C PHE A 15 -24.83 21.13 4.45
N LEU A 16 -25.41 20.50 3.42
CA LEU A 16 -24.81 19.30 2.85
C LEU A 16 -23.49 19.75 2.22
N LEU A 17 -22.41 19.65 2.98
CA LEU A 17 -21.06 19.66 2.43
C LEU A 17 -20.94 18.38 1.59
N THR A 18 -21.44 18.43 0.36
CA THR A 18 -21.00 17.51 -0.69
C THR A 18 -19.52 17.80 -0.87
N SER A 19 -18.67 17.06 -0.14
CA SER A 19 -17.24 17.03 -0.38
C SER A 19 -17.08 16.56 -1.82
N CYS A 20 -16.86 17.50 -2.75
CA CYS A 20 -16.41 17.16 -4.08
C CYS A 20 -15.06 16.49 -3.89
N GLU A 21 -15.05 15.16 -3.93
CA GLU A 21 -13.83 14.40 -3.75
C GLU A 21 -12.86 14.82 -4.84
N ARG A 22 -11.71 15.39 -4.45
CA ARG A 22 -10.69 15.84 -5.40
C ARG A 22 -10.22 14.67 -6.26
N SER A 23 -10.09 14.93 -7.56
CA SER A 23 -9.44 14.02 -8.48
C SER A 23 -7.96 13.88 -8.11
N LEU A 24 -7.43 12.66 -8.22
CA LEU A 24 -6.00 12.40 -8.02
C LEU A 24 -5.24 12.88 -9.26
N SER A 25 -4.11 13.55 -9.04
CA SER A 25 -3.19 13.80 -10.16
C SER A 25 -2.54 12.49 -10.56
N PRO A 26 -2.27 12.26 -11.87
CA PRO A 26 -1.53 11.08 -12.30
C PRO A 26 -0.17 10.96 -11.60
N LEU A 27 0.34 9.73 -11.52
CA LEU A 27 1.76 9.52 -11.24
C LEU A 27 2.56 10.15 -12.39
N ASP A 28 3.57 10.96 -12.06
CA ASP A 28 4.51 11.48 -13.05
C ASP A 28 5.84 10.72 -12.97
N ASP A 29 6.60 10.74 -14.07
CA ASP A 29 7.92 10.08 -14.14
C ASP A 29 8.88 10.62 -13.06
N ALA A 30 8.69 11.87 -12.63
CA ALA A 30 9.52 12.51 -11.60
C ALA A 30 9.33 11.88 -10.21
N SER A 31 8.15 11.35 -9.90
CA SER A 31 7.88 10.64 -8.65
C SER A 31 8.65 9.31 -8.56
N GLY A 32 8.92 8.67 -9.71
CA GLY A 32 9.48 7.32 -9.81
C GLY A 32 8.56 6.23 -9.26
N TRP A 33 7.27 6.53 -9.08
CA TRP A 33 6.25 5.57 -8.67
C TRP A 33 5.53 5.03 -9.89
N GLU A 34 5.37 3.72 -9.93
CA GLU A 34 4.73 2.98 -10.99
C GLU A 34 3.37 2.47 -10.53
N ASP A 35 2.45 2.43 -11.48
CA ASP A 35 1.16 1.80 -11.27
C ASP A 35 1.36 0.28 -11.20
N GLY A 36 1.26 -0.32 -10.01
CA GLY A 36 1.30 -1.78 -9.85
C GLY A 36 0.01 -2.43 -10.32
N ASN A 37 -0.19 -3.74 -10.08
CA ASN A 37 -1.39 -4.49 -10.51
C ASN A 37 -2.66 -3.61 -10.40
N ALA A 38 -3.27 -3.36 -11.55
CA ALA A 38 -4.22 -2.27 -11.74
C ALA A 38 -5.60 -2.79 -12.13
N PRO A 39 -6.36 -3.41 -11.21
CA PRO A 39 -7.78 -3.55 -11.42
C PRO A 39 -8.36 -2.16 -11.69
N SER A 40 -9.22 -2.05 -12.71
CA SER A 40 -9.91 -0.81 -13.07
C SER A 40 -10.75 -0.23 -11.92
N TYR A 41 -10.93 -1.00 -10.84
CA TYR A 41 -11.65 -0.67 -9.63
C TYR A 41 -10.89 0.25 -8.66
N TYR A 42 -9.58 0.51 -8.88
CA TYR A 42 -8.80 1.42 -8.02
C TYR A 42 -8.30 2.63 -8.79
N GLU A 43 -8.51 3.81 -8.20
CA GLU A 43 -7.84 5.06 -8.58
C GLU A 43 -6.56 5.23 -7.78
N LYS A 44 -5.49 5.62 -8.48
CA LYS A 44 -4.13 5.69 -7.96
C LYS A 44 -3.47 6.97 -8.46
N GLY A 45 -2.72 7.64 -7.59
CA GLY A 45 -2.04 8.88 -7.96
C GLY A 45 -1.64 9.75 -6.78
N ILE A 46 -1.52 11.04 -7.03
CA ILE A 46 -1.11 12.05 -6.06
C ILE A 46 -2.33 12.85 -5.57
N ALA A 47 -2.58 12.81 -4.27
CA ALA A 47 -3.52 13.68 -3.59
C ALA A 47 -2.83 15.00 -3.20
N LYS A 48 -3.30 16.12 -3.78
CA LYS A 48 -2.67 17.43 -3.66
C LYS A 48 -3.02 18.11 -2.34
N ALA A 49 -2.00 18.53 -1.60
CA ALA A 49 -2.12 19.19 -0.30
C ALA A 49 -2.95 18.43 0.76
N GLU A 50 -2.97 17.09 0.67
CA GLU A 50 -3.68 16.21 1.62
C GLU A 50 -2.72 15.52 2.61
N GLY A 51 -1.42 15.81 2.53
CA GLY A 51 -0.39 15.28 3.42
C GLY A 51 -0.44 15.84 4.84
N LYS A 52 0.38 15.27 5.72
CA LYS A 52 0.39 15.61 7.16
C LYS A 52 0.72 17.09 7.39
N GLN A 53 1.47 17.70 6.49
CA GLN A 53 1.87 19.11 6.55
C GLN A 53 1.29 19.93 5.40
N GLY A 54 0.23 19.44 4.73
CA GLY A 54 -0.34 20.07 3.54
C GLY A 54 0.51 19.89 2.28
N ASN A 55 1.43 18.93 2.28
CA ASN A 55 2.19 18.48 1.12
C ASN A 55 1.37 17.52 0.24
N ASP A 56 1.89 17.25 -0.95
CA ASP A 56 1.38 16.23 -1.84
C ASP A 56 1.73 14.84 -1.31
N VAL A 57 0.81 13.88 -1.45
CA VAL A 57 0.96 12.50 -0.96
C VAL A 57 0.46 11.48 -1.95
N LEU A 58 1.00 10.27 -1.87
CA LEU A 58 0.49 9.12 -2.62
C LEU A 58 -0.89 8.75 -2.11
N CYS A 59 -1.78 8.34 -3.01
CA CYS A 59 -3.13 7.94 -2.69
C CYS A 59 -3.58 6.74 -3.52
N ILE A 60 -4.25 5.79 -2.86
CA ILE A 60 -5.01 4.71 -3.50
C ILE A 60 -6.43 4.78 -2.97
N ARG A 61 -7.42 4.73 -3.86
CA ARG A 61 -8.85 4.73 -3.52
C ARG A 61 -9.59 3.69 -4.35
N GLY A 62 -10.41 2.88 -3.70
CA GLY A 62 -11.39 2.05 -4.41
C GLY A 62 -12.50 2.94 -5.00
N ARG A 63 -12.82 2.77 -6.29
CA ARG A 63 -13.89 3.53 -6.93
C ARG A 63 -15.23 3.19 -6.31
N SER A 64 -16.04 4.21 -6.05
CA SER A 64 -17.38 4.02 -5.46
C SER A 64 -18.35 3.29 -6.37
N ASP A 65 -18.11 3.28 -7.68
CA ASP A 65 -18.94 2.63 -8.70
C ASP A 65 -18.51 1.18 -9.02
N ALA A 66 -17.44 0.70 -8.40
CA ALA A 66 -16.90 -0.62 -8.63
C ALA A 66 -17.39 -1.62 -7.58
N ASP A 67 -17.60 -2.86 -8.01
CA ASP A 67 -17.78 -3.98 -7.10
C ASP A 67 -16.39 -4.50 -6.70
N ILE A 68 -15.98 -4.19 -5.47
CA ILE A 68 -14.66 -4.51 -4.92
C ILE A 68 -14.85 -5.54 -3.81
N ASP A 69 -14.30 -6.73 -4.02
CA ASP A 69 -14.30 -7.80 -3.04
C ASP A 69 -13.27 -7.53 -1.93
N ALA A 70 -13.50 -8.12 -0.75
CA ALA A 70 -12.56 -8.03 0.38
C ALA A 70 -11.17 -8.67 0.12
N THR A 71 -11.00 -9.29 -1.04
CA THR A 71 -9.72 -9.86 -1.51
C THR A 71 -9.07 -9.07 -2.63
N ASP A 72 -9.78 -8.14 -3.26
CA ASP A 72 -9.23 -7.26 -4.28
C ASP A 72 -8.30 -6.23 -3.63
N PHE A 73 -7.29 -5.78 -4.36
CA PHE A 73 -6.37 -4.77 -3.85
C PHE A 73 -5.83 -3.89 -4.98
N GLY A 74 -5.49 -2.66 -4.63
CA GLY A 74 -4.75 -1.72 -5.48
C GLY A 74 -3.36 -1.48 -4.89
N THR A 75 -2.35 -1.33 -5.75
CA THR A 75 -0.97 -1.08 -5.32
C THR A 75 -0.25 -0.08 -6.21
N MET A 76 0.66 0.68 -5.62
CA MET A 76 1.68 1.47 -6.31
C MET A 76 3.06 1.06 -5.79
N MET A 77 4.07 1.12 -6.64
CA MET A 77 5.40 0.62 -6.28
C MET A 77 6.54 1.42 -6.90
N LYS A 78 7.74 1.21 -6.36
CA LYS A 78 8.98 1.80 -6.86
C LYS A 78 10.08 0.76 -6.87
N ASN A 79 10.84 0.75 -7.96
CA ASN A 79 12.02 -0.08 -8.13
C ASN A 79 13.28 0.71 -7.76
N THR A 80 14.26 0.08 -7.13
CA THR A 80 15.55 0.70 -6.80
C THR A 80 16.69 -0.32 -6.95
N PRO A 81 17.81 0.02 -7.62
CA PRO A 81 18.97 -0.84 -7.70
C PRO A 81 19.50 -1.22 -6.30
N ALA A 82 19.84 -2.49 -6.10
CA ALA A 82 20.28 -2.98 -4.80
C ALA A 82 21.75 -2.67 -4.49
N ASP A 83 22.52 -2.11 -5.44
CA ASP A 83 23.99 -2.01 -5.37
C ASP A 83 24.53 -1.40 -4.07
N GLN A 84 23.91 -0.32 -3.59
CA GLN A 84 24.33 0.35 -2.34
C GLN A 84 23.86 -0.35 -1.06
N PHE A 85 22.98 -1.34 -1.18
CA PHE A 85 22.32 -2.04 -0.08
C PHE A 85 22.73 -3.51 0.05
N ARG A 86 23.43 -4.11 -0.92
CA ARG A 86 23.94 -5.48 -0.85
C ARG A 86 24.69 -5.73 0.47
N GLY A 87 24.38 -6.86 1.12
CA GLY A 87 24.92 -7.26 2.42
C GLY A 87 24.35 -6.51 3.64
N LYS A 88 23.63 -5.41 3.44
CA LYS A 88 23.15 -4.53 4.51
C LYS A 88 21.76 -4.93 4.99
N ARG A 89 21.29 -4.23 6.02
CA ARG A 89 19.91 -4.28 6.48
C ARG A 89 19.24 -2.96 6.13
N ILE A 90 18.06 -3.05 5.54
CA ILE A 90 17.26 -1.90 5.13
C ILE A 90 16.02 -1.76 6.00
N ARG A 91 15.53 -0.53 6.12
CA ARG A 91 14.19 -0.22 6.62
C ARG A 91 13.45 0.59 5.56
N CYS A 92 12.28 0.11 5.17
CA CYS A 92 11.28 0.89 4.43
C CYS A 92 10.24 1.37 5.44
N LYS A 93 10.00 2.67 5.53
CA LYS A 93 9.01 3.26 6.45
C LYS A 93 8.16 4.31 5.74
N ALA A 94 6.95 4.52 6.23
CA ALA A 94 6.07 5.59 5.80
C ALA A 94 4.97 5.87 6.84
N TYR A 95 4.32 7.03 6.73
CA TYR A 95 3.08 7.33 7.44
C TYR A 95 1.89 6.97 6.56
N ILE A 96 0.94 6.23 7.12
CA ILE A 96 -0.27 5.78 6.42
C ILE A 96 -1.49 6.35 7.15
N LYS A 97 -2.38 6.98 6.40
CA LYS A 97 -3.73 7.40 6.83
C LYS A 97 -4.76 6.62 6.03
N THR A 98 -5.89 6.28 6.64
CA THR A 98 -6.96 5.52 5.97
C THR A 98 -8.35 6.10 6.23
N SER A 99 -9.25 5.89 5.27
CA SER A 99 -10.69 6.15 5.41
C SER A 99 -11.45 4.91 4.94
N GLU A 100 -12.28 4.34 5.80
CA GLU A 100 -13.14 3.19 5.50
C GLU A 100 -12.41 1.96 4.94
N ALA A 101 -11.12 1.80 5.24
CA ALA A 101 -10.28 0.71 4.75
C ALA A 101 -10.37 -0.53 5.65
N ASN A 102 -11.51 -1.22 5.64
CA ASN A 102 -11.79 -2.30 6.60
C ASN A 102 -10.84 -3.50 6.47
N GLU A 103 -10.47 -3.87 5.25
CA GLU A 103 -9.54 -4.96 4.97
C GLU A 103 -8.08 -4.55 5.23
N GLY A 104 -7.80 -3.25 5.07
CA GLY A 104 -6.58 -2.59 5.52
C GLY A 104 -5.69 -2.09 4.42
N ALA A 105 -4.74 -1.25 4.82
CA ALA A 105 -3.72 -0.67 3.98
C ALA A 105 -2.33 -0.84 4.59
N GLY A 106 -1.31 -0.91 3.74
CA GLY A 106 0.00 -1.37 4.18
C GLY A 106 1.17 -1.04 3.27
N LEU A 107 2.35 -1.44 3.74
CA LEU A 107 3.61 -1.45 3.01
C LEU A 107 4.00 -2.87 2.62
N TRP A 108 4.79 -2.98 1.56
CA TRP A 108 5.45 -4.22 1.18
C TRP A 108 6.85 -3.92 0.64
N VAL A 109 7.75 -4.88 0.82
CA VAL A 109 9.11 -4.83 0.25
C VAL A 109 9.49 -6.22 -0.21
N ARG A 110 10.12 -6.29 -1.38
CA ARG A 110 10.77 -7.48 -1.87
C ARG A 110 12.18 -7.15 -2.35
N VAL A 111 13.08 -8.12 -2.18
CA VAL A 111 14.45 -8.08 -2.67
C VAL A 111 14.60 -9.23 -3.64
N GLU A 112 15.11 -8.97 -4.83
CA GLU A 112 15.20 -9.96 -5.89
C GLU A 112 16.49 -9.82 -6.71
N ASN A 113 16.82 -10.88 -7.44
CA ASN A 113 17.78 -10.83 -8.53
C ASN A 113 17.11 -11.22 -9.85
N GLU A 114 17.88 -11.53 -10.88
CA GLU A 114 17.34 -11.88 -12.20
C GLU A 114 16.47 -13.14 -12.18
N GLN A 115 16.69 -14.02 -11.22
CA GLN A 115 16.15 -15.37 -11.19
C GLN A 115 15.29 -15.68 -9.96
N TYR A 116 15.51 -14.99 -8.84
CA TYR A 116 14.95 -15.36 -7.54
C TYR A 116 14.43 -14.16 -6.75
N LEU A 117 13.31 -14.40 -6.06
CA LEU A 117 12.89 -13.63 -4.90
C LEU A 117 13.73 -14.08 -3.70
N LEU A 118 14.42 -13.13 -3.07
CA LEU A 118 15.47 -13.36 -2.06
C LEU A 118 15.05 -12.93 -0.65
N ALA A 119 14.20 -11.91 -0.55
CA ALA A 119 13.59 -11.51 0.72
C ALA A 119 12.24 -10.86 0.47
N PHE A 120 11.32 -11.03 1.42
CA PHE A 120 9.99 -10.44 1.33
C PHE A 120 9.42 -10.11 2.70
N ASP A 121 8.68 -9.02 2.76
CA ASP A 121 7.75 -8.72 3.85
C ASP A 121 6.57 -7.89 3.32
N ASN A 122 5.46 -8.01 4.02
CA ASN A 122 4.35 -7.09 3.92
C ASN A 122 3.80 -6.79 5.31
N THR A 123 3.02 -5.73 5.44
CA THR A 123 2.39 -5.39 6.71
C THR A 123 1.09 -6.15 6.97
N ASP A 124 0.83 -7.32 6.36
CA ASP A 124 -0.49 -7.98 6.45
C ASP A 124 -0.93 -8.26 7.89
N ASN A 125 0.01 -8.67 8.75
CA ASN A 125 -0.26 -8.91 10.17
C ASN A 125 -0.34 -7.63 11.01
N ARG A 126 -0.12 -6.46 10.41
CA ARG A 126 0.02 -5.16 11.08
C ARG A 126 -0.47 -3.99 10.22
N MET A 127 -1.50 -4.21 9.40
CA MET A 127 -2.06 -3.17 8.52
C MET A 127 -2.68 -2.01 9.33
N VAL A 128 -2.87 -0.87 8.68
CA VAL A 128 -3.76 0.18 9.17
C VAL A 128 -5.16 -0.13 8.66
N LYS A 129 -6.16 -0.21 9.55
CA LYS A 129 -7.53 -0.64 9.23
C LYS A 129 -8.58 0.41 9.63
N GLY A 130 -9.70 0.38 8.93
CA GLY A 130 -10.84 1.28 9.12
C GLY A 130 -10.50 2.72 8.76
N THR A 131 -11.13 3.66 9.45
CA THR A 131 -10.78 5.08 9.39
C THR A 131 -9.79 5.40 10.51
N ALA A 132 -8.57 5.77 10.12
CA ALA A 132 -7.50 6.04 11.05
C ALA A 132 -6.66 7.22 10.59
N ASP A 133 -6.23 8.05 11.53
CA ASP A 133 -5.27 9.11 11.27
C ASP A 133 -3.86 8.54 11.05
N TRP A 134 -2.91 9.40 10.65
CA TRP A 134 -1.54 9.02 10.29
C TRP A 134 -0.88 8.08 11.32
N GLN A 135 -0.58 6.86 10.89
CA GLN A 135 0.19 5.88 11.65
C GLN A 135 1.46 5.50 10.90
N GLU A 136 2.60 5.47 11.59
CA GLU A 136 3.83 4.98 11.00
C GLU A 136 3.77 3.45 10.83
N ARG A 137 4.29 2.96 9.70
CA ARG A 137 4.55 1.55 9.45
C ARG A 137 5.94 1.38 8.88
N ALA A 138 6.57 0.25 9.21
CA ALA A 138 7.89 -0.08 8.74
C ALA A 138 8.06 -1.58 8.42
N ILE A 139 8.95 -1.85 7.48
CA ILE A 139 9.46 -3.16 7.09
C ILE A 139 10.98 -3.11 7.23
N VAL A 140 11.56 -4.14 7.83
CA VAL A 140 13.01 -4.31 7.97
C VAL A 140 13.42 -5.65 7.36
N LEU A 141 14.30 -5.59 6.36
CA LEU A 141 14.80 -6.75 5.62
C LEU A 141 16.32 -6.73 5.51
N ASP A 142 16.92 -7.92 5.52
CA ASP A 142 18.30 -8.08 5.04
C ASP A 142 18.30 -8.16 3.51
N VAL A 143 19.30 -7.51 2.89
CA VAL A 143 19.50 -7.52 1.44
C VAL A 143 20.67 -8.47 1.14
N PRO A 144 20.42 -9.62 0.48
CA PRO A 144 21.49 -10.55 0.13
C PRO A 144 22.51 -9.93 -0.84
N GLU A 145 23.73 -10.46 -0.86
CA GLU A 145 24.83 -9.93 -1.70
C GLU A 145 24.52 -10.08 -3.19
N GLU A 146 23.81 -11.15 -3.55
CA GLU A 146 23.37 -11.46 -4.90
C GLU A 146 22.15 -10.66 -5.36
N ALA A 147 21.60 -9.77 -4.52
CA ALA A 147 20.45 -8.95 -4.89
C ALA A 147 20.80 -7.95 -5.99
N THR A 148 19.89 -7.77 -6.95
CA THR A 148 20.05 -6.75 -8.01
C THR A 148 18.98 -5.66 -7.92
N THR A 149 17.80 -5.98 -7.39
CA THR A 149 16.70 -5.03 -7.30
C THR A 149 15.99 -5.11 -5.94
N ILE A 150 15.64 -3.94 -5.40
CA ILE A 150 14.71 -3.81 -4.28
C ILE A 150 13.44 -3.16 -4.83
N VAL A 151 12.30 -3.81 -4.63
CA VAL A 151 10.99 -3.25 -4.99
C VAL A 151 10.20 -3.05 -3.72
N TYR A 152 9.64 -1.86 -3.54
CA TYR A 152 8.82 -1.54 -2.38
C TYR A 152 7.62 -0.74 -2.81
N GLY A 153 6.57 -0.81 -2.01
CA GLY A 153 5.37 -0.08 -2.33
C GLY A 153 4.31 -0.09 -1.25
N ILE A 154 3.15 0.38 -1.66
CA ILE A 154 1.98 0.58 -0.80
C ILE A 154 0.79 -0.14 -1.41
N TYR A 155 -0.12 -0.63 -0.56
CA TYR A 155 -1.32 -1.31 -1.03
C TYR A 155 -2.53 -1.02 -0.15
N LEU A 156 -3.68 -0.99 -0.80
CA LEU A 156 -5.00 -0.95 -0.18
C LEU A 156 -5.72 -2.24 -0.57
N THR A 157 -6.25 -2.95 0.42
CA THR A 157 -7.13 -4.10 0.17
C THR A 157 -8.58 -3.70 0.41
N GLY A 158 -9.48 -4.23 -0.40
CA GLY A 158 -10.91 -3.98 -0.31
C GLY A 158 -11.28 -2.52 -0.59
N LYS A 159 -12.40 -2.09 -0.01
CA LYS A 159 -12.92 -0.74 -0.21
C LYS A 159 -12.14 0.28 0.62
N GLY A 160 -12.41 1.55 0.35
CA GLY A 160 -11.91 2.69 1.11
C GLY A 160 -10.81 3.46 0.39
N LYS A 161 -10.05 4.23 1.17
CA LYS A 161 -9.00 5.12 0.70
C LYS A 161 -7.80 5.07 1.65
N MET A 162 -6.60 5.14 1.08
CA MET A 162 -5.36 5.36 1.83
C MET A 162 -4.60 6.57 1.29
N TRP A 163 -3.89 7.25 2.19
CA TRP A 163 -2.88 8.23 1.86
C TRP A 163 -1.54 7.78 2.46
N VAL A 164 -0.44 8.05 1.76
CA VAL A 164 0.90 7.73 2.23
C VAL A 164 1.83 8.91 2.08
N ASP A 165 2.50 9.22 3.19
CA ASP A 165 3.42 10.34 3.32
C ASP A 165 4.80 9.85 3.76
N GLY A 166 5.86 10.48 3.25
CA GLY A 166 7.25 10.23 3.65
C GLY A 166 7.72 8.78 3.47
N VAL A 167 7.51 8.18 2.29
CA VAL A 167 8.07 6.84 1.99
C VAL A 167 9.59 6.94 1.90
N GLU A 168 10.29 6.28 2.80
CA GLU A 168 11.76 6.29 2.89
C GLU A 168 12.32 4.87 2.93
N LEU A 169 13.37 4.64 2.14
CA LEU A 169 14.19 3.44 2.18
C LEU A 169 15.59 3.81 2.69
N GLU A 170 15.97 3.28 3.85
CA GLU A 170 17.23 3.63 4.51
C GLU A 170 18.01 2.38 4.97
N GLU A 171 19.33 2.50 5.05
CA GLU A 171 20.18 1.51 5.73
C GLU A 171 19.99 1.62 7.25
N VAL A 172 19.88 0.47 7.92
CA VAL A 172 19.87 0.40 9.38
C VAL A 172 20.90 -0.62 9.88
N LYS A 173 21.30 -0.48 11.15
CA LYS A 173 22.26 -1.41 11.74
C LYS A 173 21.63 -2.80 11.93
N LYS A 174 22.47 -3.85 11.90
CA LYS A 174 22.05 -5.26 12.08
C LYS A 174 21.42 -5.57 13.44
N GLN A 175 21.46 -4.67 14.41
CA GLN A 175 20.76 -4.82 15.70
C GLN A 175 19.26 -4.53 15.61
N VAL A 176 18.80 -3.81 14.58
CA VAL A 176 17.36 -3.60 14.35
C VAL A 176 16.75 -4.92 13.90
N ALA A 177 15.78 -5.45 14.63
CA ALA A 177 15.14 -6.73 14.31
C ALA A 177 14.51 -6.71 12.91
N VAL A 178 14.70 -7.80 12.16
CA VAL A 178 14.00 -8.00 10.88
C VAL A 178 12.52 -8.26 11.14
N THR A 179 11.67 -7.78 10.23
CA THR A 179 10.22 -8.02 10.28
C THR A 179 9.78 -9.04 9.24
N GLY A 180 10.54 -9.18 8.15
CA GLY A 180 10.28 -10.14 7.08
C GLY A 180 11.17 -11.38 7.13
N LYS A 181 11.16 -12.13 6.03
CA LYS A 181 11.90 -13.38 5.89
C LYS A 181 12.82 -13.34 4.67
N SER A 182 13.98 -13.97 4.81
CA SER A 182 14.76 -14.42 3.66
C SER A 182 14.03 -15.58 3.00
N VAL A 183 14.01 -15.58 1.68
CA VAL A 183 13.43 -16.63 0.85
C VAL A 183 14.34 -16.94 -0.33
N HIS A 184 14.02 -17.99 -1.06
CA HIS A 184 14.76 -18.35 -2.25
C HIS A 184 13.80 -19.00 -3.25
N GLU A 185 12.89 -18.18 -3.79
CA GLU A 185 11.83 -18.65 -4.68
C GLU A 185 12.13 -18.21 -6.12
N PRO A 186 12.07 -19.11 -7.13
CA PRO A 186 12.25 -18.72 -8.52
C PRO A 186 11.23 -17.65 -8.91
N LEU A 187 11.70 -16.56 -9.54
CA LEU A 187 10.82 -15.57 -10.13
C LEU A 187 10.03 -16.20 -11.29
N PRO A 188 8.76 -15.81 -11.47
CA PRO A 188 7.94 -16.28 -12.56
C PRO A 188 8.49 -15.70 -13.87
N GLN A 189 8.31 -16.42 -14.98
CA GLN A 189 8.74 -15.97 -16.31
C GLN A 189 8.10 -14.64 -16.77
N GLN A 190 7.04 -14.18 -16.09
CA GLN A 190 6.43 -12.86 -16.28
C GLN A 190 6.50 -12.04 -14.98
N LYS A 191 7.41 -11.06 -14.93
CA LYS A 191 7.70 -10.22 -13.75
C LYS A 191 6.50 -9.39 -13.25
N GLU A 192 5.51 -9.13 -14.11
CA GLU A 192 4.37 -8.25 -13.85
C GLU A 192 3.32 -8.83 -12.87
N LYS A 193 3.42 -10.11 -12.48
CA LYS A 193 2.37 -10.84 -11.74
C LYS A 193 2.61 -11.04 -10.24
N ILE A 194 3.65 -10.44 -9.67
CA ILE A 194 3.96 -10.57 -8.25
C ILE A 194 3.10 -9.58 -7.46
N CYS A 195 2.14 -10.08 -6.68
CA CYS A 195 1.30 -9.26 -5.82
C CYS A 195 1.34 -9.70 -4.34
N LEU A 196 0.74 -8.88 -3.50
CA LEU A 196 1.23 -8.51 -2.17
C LEU A 196 0.61 -9.25 -1.00
N ARG A 197 -0.15 -10.31 -1.26
CA ARG A 197 -0.76 -11.14 -0.20
C ARG A 197 -0.04 -12.48 -0.09
N GLY A 198 1.07 -12.46 0.64
CA GLY A 198 1.94 -13.61 0.79
C GLY A 198 2.64 -13.98 -0.52
N TYR A 199 3.67 -14.82 -0.43
CA TYR A 199 4.36 -15.42 -1.57
C TYR A 199 3.31 -15.96 -2.57
N GLY A 200 3.04 -15.27 -3.67
CA GLY A 200 1.84 -15.58 -4.45
C GLY A 200 1.75 -14.80 -5.76
N TYR A 201 1.53 -15.55 -6.85
CA TYR A 201 1.33 -15.03 -8.19
C TYR A 201 -0.13 -14.67 -8.43
N VAL A 202 -0.40 -13.52 -9.06
CA VAL A 202 -1.70 -13.23 -9.66
C VAL A 202 -1.74 -13.94 -11.01
N LEU A 203 -2.57 -14.98 -11.12
CA LEU A 203 -2.87 -15.64 -12.39
C LEU A 203 -3.88 -14.78 -13.18
N PRO A 204 -3.96 -14.95 -14.53
CA PRO A 204 -5.01 -14.32 -15.32
C PRO A 204 -6.39 -14.67 -14.75
N HIS A 205 -7.31 -13.69 -14.71
CA HIS A 205 -8.70 -13.77 -14.20
C HIS A 205 -8.94 -13.50 -12.70
N ASN A 206 -8.25 -12.53 -12.09
CA ASN A 206 -8.55 -12.03 -10.72
C ASN A 206 -8.59 -13.09 -9.60
N LYS A 207 -8.09 -14.29 -9.83
CA LYS A 207 -7.91 -15.29 -8.78
C LYS A 207 -6.51 -15.16 -8.20
N VAL A 208 -6.41 -14.51 -7.04
CA VAL A 208 -5.20 -14.53 -6.21
C VAL A 208 -4.97 -15.99 -5.78
N ALA A 209 -3.94 -16.63 -6.34
CA ALA A 209 -3.49 -17.93 -5.87
C ALA A 209 -2.66 -17.70 -4.60
N TYR A 210 -3.29 -17.85 -3.44
CA TYR A 210 -2.58 -17.91 -2.17
C TYR A 210 -1.60 -19.09 -2.21
N ILE A 211 -0.31 -18.90 -1.91
CA ILE A 211 0.48 -19.98 -1.32
C ILE A 211 -0.05 -20.18 0.12
N ARG A 212 -1.20 -20.83 0.22
CA ARG A 212 -1.71 -21.46 1.44
C ARG A 212 -1.30 -22.93 1.51
N HIS A 213 -0.32 -23.36 0.71
CA HIS A 213 -0.08 -24.79 0.45
C HIS A 213 1.39 -25.21 0.36
N VAL A 214 2.27 -24.67 1.23
CA VAL A 214 3.59 -25.31 1.50
C VAL A 214 3.95 -25.34 3.00
N SER A 215 2.99 -25.12 3.91
CA SER A 215 3.22 -25.38 5.34
C SER A 215 2.86 -26.81 5.76
N ASP A 216 1.98 -27.50 5.02
CA ASP A 216 1.42 -28.79 5.45
C ASP A 216 2.05 -30.03 4.79
N GLN A 217 3.10 -29.86 3.98
CA GLN A 217 3.81 -30.99 3.34
C GLN A 217 5.26 -31.20 3.83
N ILE A 218 5.71 -30.42 4.81
CA ILE A 218 7.04 -30.62 5.46
C ILE A 218 6.91 -31.28 6.85
N GLN A 219 5.68 -31.54 7.33
CA GLN A 219 5.43 -32.31 8.57
C GLN A 219 5.02 -33.78 8.30
N LYS A 220 5.12 -34.27 7.06
CA LYS A 220 4.98 -35.70 6.73
C LYS A 220 6.10 -36.17 5.81
N LYS A 221 7.33 -36.13 6.31
CA LYS A 221 8.37 -37.11 6.03
C LYS A 221 9.24 -37.27 7.27
#